data_AF-A0A1R4IWP6-F1
#
_entry.id   AF-A0A1R4IWP6-F1
#
_cell.length_a   1.000
_cell.length_b   1.000
_cell.length_c   1.000
_cell.angle_alpha   90.00
_cell.angle_beta   90.00
_cell.angle_gamma   90.00
#
_symmetry.space_group_name_H-M   'P 1'
#
loop_
_entity.id
_entity.type
_entity.pdbx_description
1 polymer ?
#
loop_
_entity_poly.entity_id
_entity_poly.type
_entity_poly.pdbx_seq_one_letter_code
_entity_poly.pdbx_strand_id
1 'polypeptide(L)'
;MIDELIALNQSRLEGYSRVVSHIDEDNDDDLLALLEEWMQQAQQFNAQLIPFGTKKQHEHSKLSASHDAKWSVPVKQSGVTLERNELLNICIHAEIQNVKTYQYVLTQSSIEEESLTRMIEGQSEQLEQTILSLENRKN
;
A
#
# COMPACT_ATOMS: atom_id res chain seq x y z
N MET A 1 -0.12 11.25 -12.37
CA MET A 1 1.02 11.29 -11.44
C MET A 1 0.56 11.42 -9.99
N ILE A 2 0.07 12.56 -9.48
CA ILE A 2 -0.49 12.59 -8.10
C ILE A 2 -1.72 11.69 -7.98
N ASP A 3 -2.59 11.71 -8.97
CA ASP A 3 -3.73 10.80 -9.06
C ASP A 3 -3.32 9.32 -9.09
N GLU A 4 -2.11 9.00 -9.59
CA GLU A 4 -1.60 7.62 -9.57
C GLU A 4 -1.21 7.21 -8.14
N LEU A 5 -0.60 8.11 -7.37
CA LEU A 5 -0.30 7.87 -5.96
C LEU A 5 -1.59 7.74 -5.12
N ILE A 6 -2.62 8.53 -5.43
CA ILE A 6 -3.94 8.41 -4.79
C ILE A 6 -4.53 7.02 -5.07
N ALA A 7 -4.55 6.59 -6.33
CA ALA A 7 -5.05 5.28 -6.72
C ALA A 7 -4.24 4.13 -6.10
N LEU A 8 -2.91 4.27 -6.06
CA LEU A 8 -2.01 3.31 -5.42
C LEU A 8 -2.32 3.14 -3.94
N ASN A 9 -2.51 4.24 -3.19
CA ASN A 9 -2.86 4.16 -1.78
C ASN A 9 -4.24 3.56 -1.53
N GLN A 10 -5.20 3.77 -2.44
CA GLN A 10 -6.48 3.04 -2.40
C GLN A 10 -6.28 1.54 -2.59
N SER A 11 -5.48 1.14 -3.59
CA SER A 11 -5.12 -0.27 -3.82
C SER A 11 -4.41 -0.89 -2.61
N ARG A 12 -3.53 -0.13 -1.92
CA ARG A 12 -2.89 -0.57 -0.67
C ARG A 12 -3.89 -0.86 0.43
N LEU A 13 -4.87 0.03 0.65
CA LEU A 13 -5.94 -0.18 1.63
C LEU A 13 -6.73 -1.46 1.34
N GLU A 14 -7.13 -1.66 0.07
CA GLU A 14 -7.85 -2.87 -0.33
C GLU A 14 -7.00 -4.12 -0.17
N GLY A 15 -5.72 -4.05 -0.54
CA GLY A 15 -4.76 -5.13 -0.41
C GLY A 15 -4.60 -5.60 1.02
N TYR A 16 -4.29 -4.68 1.94
CA TYR A 16 -4.18 -4.98 3.36
C TYR A 16 -5.50 -5.49 3.95
N SER A 17 -6.64 -4.91 3.57
CA SER A 17 -7.95 -5.41 4.01
C SER A 17 -8.18 -6.87 3.59
N ARG A 18 -7.75 -7.26 2.37
CA ARG A 18 -7.82 -8.66 1.92
C ARG A 18 -6.85 -9.56 2.69
N VAL A 19 -5.63 -9.10 2.99
CA VAL A 19 -4.66 -9.85 3.81
C VAL A 19 -5.20 -10.07 5.21
N VAL A 20 -5.71 -9.02 5.87
CA VAL A 20 -6.36 -9.08 7.18
C VAL A 20 -7.48 -10.11 7.19
N SER A 21 -8.26 -10.21 6.11
CA SER A 21 -9.31 -11.21 6.04
C SER A 21 -8.78 -12.65 6.11
N HIS A 22 -7.51 -12.94 5.82
CA HIS A 22 -6.93 -14.28 5.87
C HIS A 22 -6.09 -14.55 7.14
N ILE A 23 -5.98 -13.56 8.03
CA ILE A 23 -5.27 -13.70 9.31
C ILE A 23 -6.03 -14.64 10.26
N ASP A 24 -5.27 -15.42 11.01
CA ASP A 24 -5.76 -16.11 12.20
C ASP A 24 -5.65 -15.17 13.41
N GLU A 25 -6.75 -14.53 13.78
CA GLU A 25 -6.78 -13.50 14.82
C GLU A 25 -6.30 -14.02 16.20
N ASP A 26 -6.42 -15.34 16.46
CA ASP A 26 -6.00 -15.94 17.73
C ASP A 26 -4.48 -16.14 17.81
N ASN A 27 -3.79 -16.21 16.67
CA ASN A 27 -2.36 -16.55 16.57
C ASN A 27 -1.49 -15.41 16.00
N ASP A 28 -2.08 -14.47 15.27
CA ASP A 28 -1.37 -13.44 14.51
C ASP A 28 -1.81 -11.99 14.86
N ASP A 29 -2.24 -11.75 16.11
CA ASP A 29 -2.66 -10.42 16.62
C ASP A 29 -1.61 -9.32 16.38
N ASP A 30 -0.32 -9.65 16.51
CA ASP A 30 0.76 -8.68 16.25
C ASP A 30 0.87 -8.28 14.77
N LEU A 31 0.58 -9.21 13.86
CA LEU A 31 0.54 -8.95 12.42
C LEU A 31 -0.73 -8.17 12.07
N LEU A 32 -1.87 -8.52 12.67
CA LEU A 32 -3.13 -7.79 12.51
C LEU A 32 -2.95 -6.32 12.87
N ALA A 33 -2.46 -6.02 14.07
CA ALA A 33 -2.23 -4.66 14.54
C ALA A 33 -1.30 -3.87 13.59
N LEU A 34 -0.28 -4.54 13.04
CA LEU A 34 0.65 -3.93 12.11
C LEU A 34 0.00 -3.59 10.75
N LEU A 35 -0.82 -4.50 10.21
CA LEU A 35 -1.56 -4.24 8.97
C LEU A 35 -2.58 -3.11 9.16
N GLU A 36 -3.26 -3.05 10.31
CA GLU A 36 -4.17 -1.95 10.64
C GLU A 36 -3.44 -0.61 10.72
N GLU A 37 -2.25 -0.56 11.33
CA GLU A 37 -1.41 0.65 11.36
C GLU A 37 -1.09 1.12 9.94
N TRP A 38 -0.67 0.23 9.05
CA TRP A 38 -0.35 0.61 7.67
C TRP A 38 -1.57 0.99 6.84
N MET A 39 -2.72 0.39 7.11
CA MET A 39 -3.98 0.87 6.54
C MET A 39 -4.25 2.31 6.96
N GLN A 40 -4.09 2.65 8.24
CA GLN A 40 -4.25 4.03 8.71
C GLN A 40 -3.25 4.97 8.04
N GLN A 41 -1.98 4.58 7.91
CA GLN A 41 -0.95 5.38 7.24
C GLN A 41 -1.30 5.62 5.76
N ALA A 42 -1.70 4.58 5.02
CA ALA A 42 -2.11 4.73 3.62
C ALA A 42 -3.34 5.63 3.48
N GLN A 43 -4.31 5.54 4.39
CA GLN A 43 -5.48 6.41 4.40
C GLN A 43 -5.10 7.88 4.67
N GLN A 44 -4.26 8.13 5.67
CA GLN A 44 -3.79 9.47 6.01
C GLN A 44 -3.04 10.11 4.86
N PHE A 45 -2.12 9.37 4.23
CA PHE A 45 -1.35 9.90 3.11
C PHE A 45 -2.24 10.16 1.89
N ASN A 46 -3.20 9.28 1.61
CA ASN A 46 -4.16 9.52 0.55
C ASN A 46 -4.95 10.82 0.78
N ALA A 47 -5.39 11.07 2.02
CA ALA A 47 -6.05 12.32 2.39
C ALA A 47 -5.16 13.56 2.21
N GLN A 48 -3.85 13.44 2.43
CA GLN A 48 -2.87 14.50 2.18
C GLN A 48 -2.63 14.77 0.69
N LEU A 49 -2.74 13.74 -0.17
CA LEU A 49 -2.56 13.87 -1.62
C LEU A 49 -3.79 14.42 -2.34
N ILE A 50 -5.01 14.15 -1.84
CA ILE A 50 -6.27 14.58 -2.45
C ILE A 50 -6.31 16.06 -2.86
N PRO A 51 -5.85 17.03 -2.03
CA PRO A 51 -5.83 18.44 -2.40
C PRO A 51 -4.99 18.77 -3.65
N PHE A 52 -3.98 17.94 -3.95
CA PHE A 52 -3.07 18.09 -5.08
C PHE A 52 -3.48 17.26 -6.31
N GLY A 53 -4.45 16.35 -6.15
CA GLY A 53 -5.01 15.55 -7.22
C GLY A 53 -5.96 16.34 -8.12
N THR A 54 -6.26 15.81 -9.31
CA THR A 54 -7.27 16.45 -10.16
C THR A 54 -8.68 16.19 -9.60
N LYS A 55 -9.58 17.19 -9.68
CA LYS A 55 -10.99 17.07 -9.21
C LYS A 55 -11.80 15.93 -9.86
N LYS A 56 -11.24 15.18 -10.80
CA LYS A 56 -11.85 13.98 -11.40
C LYS A 56 -11.65 12.76 -10.51
N GLN A 57 -12.08 12.84 -9.25
CA GLN A 57 -11.96 11.76 -8.27
C GLN A 57 -12.81 10.51 -8.61
N HIS A 58 -13.71 10.57 -9.60
CA HIS A 58 -14.62 9.47 -9.95
C HIS A 58 -14.29 8.70 -11.24
N GLU A 59 -13.32 9.13 -12.05
CA GLU A 59 -12.97 8.43 -13.30
C GLU A 59 -11.80 7.44 -13.15
N HIS A 60 -11.10 7.47 -12.01
CA HIS A 60 -9.89 6.65 -11.75
C HIS A 60 -10.15 5.15 -11.58
N SER A 61 -11.42 4.71 -11.59
CA SER A 61 -11.78 3.29 -11.68
C SER A 61 -11.10 2.59 -12.87
N LYS A 62 -10.84 3.28 -13.99
CA LYS A 62 -10.16 2.70 -15.16
C LYS A 62 -8.63 2.66 -15.07
N LEU A 63 -8.01 3.48 -14.23
CA LEU A 63 -6.56 3.46 -13.98
C LEU A 63 -6.15 2.40 -12.95
N SER A 64 -7.10 1.90 -12.14
CA SER A 64 -6.87 0.83 -11.15
C SER A 64 -6.34 -0.46 -11.79
N ALA A 65 -6.79 -0.80 -13.00
CA ALA A 65 -6.42 -2.06 -13.65
C ALA A 65 -4.94 -2.17 -14.10
N SER A 66 -4.19 -1.06 -14.19
CA SER A 66 -2.75 -1.09 -14.52
C SER A 66 -1.82 -0.84 -13.33
N HIS A 67 -2.36 -0.34 -12.21
CA HIS A 67 -1.59 0.01 -11.01
C HIS A 67 -1.93 -0.86 -9.80
N ASP A 68 -2.69 -1.94 -10.00
CA ASP A 68 -2.70 -3.04 -9.06
C ASP A 68 -1.24 -3.50 -8.90
N ALA A 69 -0.57 -3.03 -7.83
CA ALA A 69 0.31 -3.92 -7.10
C ALA A 69 -0.54 -5.18 -6.95
N LYS A 70 -0.21 -6.22 -7.72
CA LYS A 70 -1.04 -7.41 -7.79
C LYS A 70 -0.92 -8.06 -6.43
N TRP A 71 -1.77 -7.63 -5.51
CA TRP A 71 -1.98 -8.25 -4.22
C TRP A 71 -2.46 -9.65 -4.55
N SER A 72 -1.52 -10.60 -4.60
CA SER A 72 -1.77 -12.01 -4.86
C SER A 72 -2.43 -12.68 -3.67
N VAL A 73 -3.42 -12.01 -3.09
CA VAL A 73 -4.26 -12.55 -2.02
C VAL A 73 -5.37 -13.35 -2.70
N PRO A 74 -5.49 -14.65 -2.42
CA PRO A 74 -6.58 -15.46 -2.94
C PRO A 74 -7.94 -14.92 -2.46
N VAL A 75 -9.02 -15.27 -3.17
CA VAL A 75 -10.36 -14.97 -2.70
C VAL A 75 -10.63 -15.80 -1.45
N LYS A 76 -10.98 -15.16 -0.33
CA LYS A 76 -11.26 -15.86 0.93
C LYS A 76 -12.40 -16.84 0.75
N GLN A 77 -12.10 -18.12 0.91
CA GLN A 77 -13.11 -19.15 1.10
C GLN A 77 -13.38 -19.31 2.61
N SER A 78 -14.62 -19.57 2.99
CA SER A 78 -15.01 -19.65 4.41
C SER A 78 -14.12 -20.63 5.18
N GLY A 79 -13.49 -20.15 6.26
CA GLY A 79 -12.63 -20.96 7.13
C GLY A 79 -11.20 -21.19 6.63
N VAL A 80 -10.78 -20.56 5.53
CA VAL A 80 -9.38 -20.61 5.06
C VAL A 80 -8.60 -19.44 5.66
N THR A 81 -7.63 -19.75 6.50
CA THR A 81 -6.53 -18.86 6.91
C THR A 81 -5.31 -19.16 6.05
N LEU A 82 -4.42 -18.18 5.89
CA LEU A 82 -3.12 -18.38 5.26
C LEU A 82 -2.03 -18.42 6.32
N GLU A 83 -0.98 -19.16 6.06
CA GLU A 83 0.20 -19.18 6.91
C GLU A 83 0.80 -17.78 7.01
N ARG A 84 1.22 -17.38 8.21
CA ARG A 84 1.82 -16.08 8.49
C ARG A 84 2.91 -15.68 7.48
N ASN A 85 3.80 -16.62 7.15
CA ASN A 85 4.88 -16.37 6.19
C ASN A 85 4.37 -16.09 4.77
N GLU A 86 3.26 -16.70 4.37
CA GLU A 86 2.61 -16.42 3.09
C GLU A 86 2.01 -15.01 3.07
N LEU A 87 1.32 -14.62 4.16
CA LEU A 87 0.78 -13.26 4.33
C LEU A 87 1.88 -12.19 4.28
N LEU A 88 2.98 -12.42 5.01
CA LEU A 88 4.14 -11.53 5.01
C LEU A 88 4.77 -11.42 3.61
N ASN A 89 4.91 -12.55 2.89
CA ASN A 89 5.43 -12.56 1.51
C ASN A 89 4.57 -11.71 0.56
N ILE A 90 3.24 -11.84 0.66
CA ILE A 90 2.31 -11.07 -0.17
C ILE A 90 2.49 -9.57 0.11
N CYS A 91 2.54 -9.18 1.40
CA CYS A 91 2.74 -7.79 1.79
C CYS A 91 4.07 -7.22 1.28
N ILE A 92 5.18 -7.94 1.50
CA ILE A 92 6.51 -7.52 1.04
C ILE A 92 6.53 -7.32 -0.48
N HIS A 93 6.00 -8.28 -1.23
CA HIS A 93 5.99 -8.21 -2.68
C HIS A 93 5.20 -7.00 -3.18
N ALA A 94 4.03 -6.76 -2.61
CA ALA A 94 3.19 -5.62 -2.96
C ALA A 94 3.87 -4.28 -2.62
N GLU A 95 4.44 -4.15 -1.42
CA GLU A 95 5.12 -2.93 -0.99
C GLU A 95 6.37 -2.62 -1.84
N ILE A 96 7.13 -3.63 -2.27
CA ILE A 96 8.24 -3.43 -3.22
C ILE A 96 7.75 -2.83 -4.54
N GLN A 97 6.58 -3.26 -5.05
CA GLN A 97 6.03 -2.65 -6.27
C GLN A 97 5.53 -1.23 -6.00
N ASN A 98 4.91 -0.98 -4.84
CA ASN A 98 4.46 0.35 -4.45
C ASN A 98 5.63 1.33 -4.42
N VAL A 99 6.75 0.99 -3.78
CA VAL A 99 7.98 1.82 -3.75
C VAL A 99 8.44 2.18 -5.17
N LYS A 100 8.46 1.22 -6.10
CA LYS A 100 8.85 1.50 -7.49
C LYS A 100 7.92 2.51 -8.17
N THR A 101 6.62 2.46 -7.88
CA THR A 101 5.66 3.45 -8.40
C THR A 101 5.90 4.83 -7.79
N TYR A 102 6.18 4.93 -6.49
CA TYR A 102 6.56 6.20 -5.85
C TYR A 102 7.83 6.78 -6.48
N GLN A 103 8.87 5.98 -6.63
CA GLN A 103 10.13 6.39 -7.27
C GLN A 103 9.93 6.79 -8.74
N TYR A 104 9.07 6.08 -9.47
CA TYR A 104 8.70 6.45 -10.84
C TYR A 104 8.02 7.82 -10.88
N VAL A 105 7.05 8.07 -10.01
CA VAL A 105 6.39 9.38 -9.92
C VAL A 105 7.42 10.46 -9.57
N LEU A 106 8.26 10.27 -8.57
CA LEU A 106 9.31 11.24 -8.19
C LEU A 106 10.30 11.55 -9.32
N THR A 107 10.64 10.56 -10.15
CA THR A 107 11.63 10.75 -11.23
C THR A 107 11.05 11.29 -12.53
N GLN A 108 9.79 10.97 -12.85
CA GLN A 108 9.13 11.41 -14.10
C GLN A 108 8.30 12.67 -13.92
N SER A 109 7.97 13.04 -12.69
CA SER A 109 7.15 14.20 -12.43
C SER A 109 7.96 15.48 -12.33
N SER A 110 7.53 16.50 -13.05
CA SER A 110 7.91 17.88 -12.80
C SER A 110 7.03 18.43 -11.66
N ILE A 111 7.11 17.82 -10.46
CA ILE A 111 6.45 18.39 -9.27
C ILE A 111 7.23 19.65 -8.90
N GLU A 112 6.65 20.80 -9.23
CA GLU A 112 7.25 22.11 -8.96
C GLU A 112 7.17 22.49 -7.46
N GLU A 113 6.25 21.86 -6.72
CA GLU A 113 6.05 22.12 -5.31
C GLU A 113 6.98 21.25 -4.44
N GLU A 114 8.04 21.87 -3.91
CA GLU A 114 9.05 21.21 -3.08
C GLU A 114 8.46 20.53 -1.83
N SER A 115 7.44 21.12 -1.20
CA SER A 115 6.75 20.51 -0.05
C SER A 115 6.06 19.19 -0.43
N LEU A 116 5.44 19.13 -1.59
CA LEU A 116 4.77 17.93 -2.10
C LEU A 116 5.80 16.86 -2.46
N THR A 117 6.90 17.24 -3.10
CA THR A 117 8.02 16.31 -3.41
C THR A 117 8.58 15.68 -2.15
N ARG A 118 8.95 16.49 -1.15
CA ARG A 118 9.47 15.98 0.14
C ARG A 118 8.49 15.08 0.87
N MET A 119 7.19 15.38 0.77
CA MET A 119 6.14 14.55 1.36
C MET A 119 6.06 13.17 0.69
N ILE A 120 6.17 13.12 -0.64
CA ILE A 120 6.17 11.85 -1.40
C ILE A 120 7.46 11.07 -1.15
N GLU A 121 8.62 11.73 -1.07
CA GLU A 121 9.91 11.13 -0.70
C GLU A 121 9.84 10.48 0.68
N GLY A 122 9.40 11.21 1.70
CA GLY A 122 9.27 10.69 3.07
C GLY A 122 8.33 9.48 3.17
N GLN A 123 7.28 9.42 2.34
CA GLN A 123 6.45 8.23 2.26
C GLN A 123 7.16 7.07 1.58
N SER A 124 7.86 7.31 0.48
CA SER A 124 8.65 6.25 -0.18
C SER A 124 9.65 5.62 0.79
N GLU A 125 10.34 6.44 1.59
CA GLU A 125 11.26 5.97 2.63
C GLU A 125 10.54 5.17 3.72
N GLN A 126 9.37 5.63 4.17
CA GLN A 126 8.56 4.91 5.15
C GLN A 126 8.13 3.53 4.64
N LEU A 127 7.76 3.41 3.36
CA LEU A 127 7.43 2.12 2.74
C LEU A 127 8.63 1.18 2.71
N GLU A 128 9.83 1.69 2.43
CA GLU A 128 11.06 0.90 2.49
C GLU A 128 11.34 0.39 3.91
N GLN A 129 11.10 1.21 4.94
CA GLN A 129 11.20 0.76 6.35
C GLN A 129 10.17 -0.31 6.70
N THR A 130 8.95 -0.19 6.17
CA THR A 130 7.89 -1.21 6.32
C THR A 130 8.33 -2.55 5.73
N ILE A 131 8.95 -2.56 4.54
CA ILE A 131 9.48 -3.78 3.91
C ILE A 131 10.54 -4.43 4.81
N LEU A 132 11.49 -3.66 5.33
CA LEU A 132 12.54 -4.17 6.22
C LEU A 132 11.96 -4.75 7.53
N SER A 133 10.95 -4.09 8.10
CA SER A 133 10.22 -4.59 9.28
C SER A 133 9.56 -5.94 9.01
N LEU A 134 8.92 -6.10 7.85
CA LEU A 134 8.29 -7.35 7.42
C LEU A 134 9.31 -8.48 7.22
N GLU A 135 10.45 -8.17 6.60
CA GLU A 135 11.52 -9.15 6.39
C GLU A 135 12.11 -9.66 7.70
N ASN A 136 12.29 -8.78 8.69
CA ASN A 136 12.80 -9.16 10.01
C ASN A 136 11.84 -10.10 10.77
N ARG A 137 10.53 -10.02 10.51
CA ARG A 137 9.49 -10.83 11.16
C ARG A 137 9.30 -12.23 10.54
N LYS A 138 10.01 -12.54 9.45
CA LYS A 138 10.04 -13.88 8.84
C LYS A 138 11.05 -14.83 9.49
N ASN A 139 12.03 -14.28 10.21
CA ASN A 139 13.13 -15.00 10.87
C ASN A 139 12.78 -15.32 12.32
#